data_AF-A0A1H3Z5H3-F1
#
_entry.id   AF-A0A1H3Z5H3-F1
#
_cell.length_a   1.000
_cell.length_b   1.000
_cell.length_c   1.000
_cell.angle_alpha   90.00
_cell.angle_beta   90.00
_cell.angle_gamma   90.00
#
_symmetry.space_group_name_H-M   'P 1'
#
loop_
_entity.id
_entity.type
_entity.pdbx_description
1 polymer ?
#
loop_
_entity_poly.entity_id
_entity_poly.type
_entity_poly.pdbx_seq_one_letter_code
_entity_poly.pdbx_strand_id
1 'polypeptide(L)'
;MEDTRVNFITSDEVLQKLMDSAAAKSRQNIRLFDDRRVLVEGGGYEKIWLETQPMGGAMYAKRDLEVAMNNQRMFMDYQREDGRIPGSIALIDGKIVPQFNKFQGFCFPAPALDMYYLTGKDPAYLDQLYETLEKFDAYLWRVRDSDCDGCLESWCRYDTGEDNAERYGDAPSPWEKEIPPEGCSVVPMASMDVMSFSYSARETMAEILRIKGRHEAAEDLQRKAAAIADKIYTYLWDDERGALFDRDNRHRQMLTLTHNTLRCMYWHSISDPMAARFVREHLLNPEEFWTNMPLPSVAVNDPLFHNAAENNWSGQCEALTYQRAIRALENYGYYTLIPMLGEKLFTAIGKDCHFVQQYDPFTMQPSGVDPNGEAGQDAYGPAMLSVMEYCSRMYGVHIARDEIVWGTVSGSDSSYEQIWNDSFYQLRLGGNKACATINGREVFICDRGWRITTDLQGNILARCRI
;
A
#
# COMPACT_ATOMS: atom_id res chain seq x y z
N MET A 1 -5.15 -24.73 -12.23
CA MET A 1 -5.00 -23.79 -11.10
C MET A 1 -3.59 -23.95 -10.62
N GLU A 2 -2.82 -22.88 -10.69
CA GLU A 2 -1.47 -22.80 -10.17
C GLU A 2 -1.51 -23.01 -8.64
N ASP A 3 -0.65 -23.88 -8.10
CA ASP A 3 -0.59 -24.18 -6.67
C ASP A 3 0.26 -23.10 -5.97
N THR A 4 -0.37 -22.32 -5.09
CA THR A 4 0.32 -21.34 -4.24
C THR A 4 0.05 -21.63 -2.79
N ARG A 5 1.10 -21.76 -1.99
CA ARG A 5 0.98 -22.07 -0.57
C ARG A 5 2.13 -21.50 0.21
N VAL A 6 1.84 -21.01 1.42
CA VAL A 6 2.85 -20.63 2.42
C VAL A 6 2.68 -21.50 3.64
N ASN A 7 3.79 -22.01 4.17
CA ASN A 7 3.88 -22.65 5.46
C ASN A 7 4.98 -21.97 6.29
N PHE A 8 4.67 -21.58 7.51
CA PHE A 8 5.61 -20.90 8.40
C PHE A 8 5.55 -21.53 9.79
N ILE A 9 6.72 -21.90 10.30
CA ILE A 9 6.90 -22.48 11.62
C ILE A 9 7.99 -21.69 12.33
N THR A 10 7.76 -21.28 13.58
CA THR A 10 8.74 -20.56 14.39
C THR A 10 8.77 -21.07 15.84
N SER A 11 9.91 -20.90 16.51
CA SER A 11 10.04 -21.16 17.96
C SER A 11 9.36 -20.09 18.81
N ASP A 12 8.95 -18.97 18.22
CA ASP A 12 8.20 -17.91 18.91
C ASP A 12 6.69 -18.19 18.88
N GLU A 13 6.15 -18.57 20.04
CA GLU A 13 4.73 -18.93 20.17
C GLU A 13 3.78 -17.78 19.82
N VAL A 14 4.16 -16.52 20.08
CA VAL A 14 3.31 -15.36 19.80
C VAL A 14 3.31 -15.08 18.30
N LEU A 15 4.49 -15.07 17.66
CA LEU A 15 4.60 -14.88 16.22
C LEU A 15 3.92 -16.03 15.44
N GLN A 16 4.04 -17.28 15.91
CA GLN A 16 3.33 -18.42 15.33
C GLN A 16 1.82 -18.17 15.37
N LYS A 17 1.28 -17.81 16.55
CA LYS A 17 -0.14 -17.54 16.72
C LYS A 17 -0.63 -16.36 15.87
N LEU A 18 0.17 -15.30 15.75
CA LEU A 18 -0.11 -14.15 14.89
C LEU A 18 -0.26 -14.58 13.43
N MET A 19 0.71 -15.32 12.91
CA MET A 19 0.72 -15.79 11.52
C MET A 19 -0.44 -16.73 11.22
N ASP A 20 -0.71 -17.69 12.11
CA ASP A 20 -1.81 -18.64 11.95
C ASP A 20 -3.17 -17.93 12.00
N SER A 21 -3.34 -16.99 12.93
CA SER A 21 -4.57 -16.21 13.09
C SER A 21 -4.82 -15.28 11.90
N ALA A 22 -3.79 -14.55 11.45
CA ALA A 22 -3.87 -13.68 10.28
C ALA A 22 -4.25 -14.47 9.01
N ALA A 23 -3.63 -15.64 8.80
CA ALA A 23 -3.95 -16.51 7.66
C ALA A 23 -5.38 -17.07 7.75
N ALA A 24 -5.82 -17.47 8.94
CA ALA A 24 -7.16 -18.00 9.16
C ALA A 24 -8.26 -16.95 8.96
N LYS A 25 -8.10 -15.78 9.55
CA LYS A 25 -9.06 -14.67 9.44
C LYS A 25 -9.06 -14.03 8.05
N SER A 26 -7.92 -13.97 7.35
CA SER A 26 -7.90 -13.50 5.95
C SER A 26 -8.78 -14.37 5.02
N ARG A 27 -8.86 -15.68 5.27
CA ARG A 27 -9.81 -16.56 4.52
C ARG A 27 -11.27 -16.19 4.78
N GLN A 28 -11.59 -15.68 5.97
CA GLN A 28 -12.92 -15.20 6.32
C GLN A 28 -13.28 -13.90 5.61
N ASN A 29 -12.31 -13.20 4.99
CA ASN A 29 -12.56 -12.01 4.16
C ASN A 29 -12.73 -12.35 2.68
N ILE A 30 -12.67 -13.63 2.29
CA ILE A 30 -12.99 -14.01 0.92
C ILE A 30 -14.52 -13.99 0.75
N ARG A 31 -15.00 -13.23 -0.23
CA ARG A 31 -16.41 -13.12 -0.59
C ARG A 31 -16.60 -13.42 -2.07
N LEU A 32 -17.83 -13.75 -2.43
CA LEU A 32 -18.22 -13.98 -3.80
C LEU A 32 -18.92 -12.72 -4.33
N PHE A 33 -18.34 -12.09 -5.35
CA PHE A 33 -18.95 -10.98 -6.09
C PHE A 33 -19.41 -11.57 -7.43
N ASP A 34 -20.70 -11.90 -7.51
CA ASP A 34 -21.30 -12.72 -8.58
C ASP A 34 -20.69 -14.13 -8.66
N ASP A 35 -19.85 -14.42 -9.67
CA ASP A 35 -19.14 -15.69 -9.82
C ASP A 35 -17.65 -15.59 -9.44
N ARG A 36 -17.17 -14.40 -9.04
CA ARG A 36 -15.76 -14.13 -8.77
C ARG A 36 -15.46 -14.09 -7.27
N ARG A 37 -14.47 -14.86 -6.85
CA ARG A 37 -13.94 -14.79 -5.48
C ARG A 37 -13.03 -13.56 -5.34
N VAL A 38 -13.31 -12.71 -4.37
CA VAL A 38 -12.52 -11.51 -4.05
C VAL A 38 -12.17 -11.47 -2.57
N LEU A 39 -11.04 -10.87 -2.22
CA LEU A 39 -10.73 -10.52 -0.85
C LEU A 39 -11.36 -9.16 -0.56
N VAL A 40 -12.31 -9.09 0.38
CA VAL A 40 -12.80 -7.80 0.89
C VAL A 40 -11.88 -7.31 1.99
N GLU A 41 -12.09 -6.07 2.41
CA GLU A 41 -11.29 -5.48 3.48
C GLU A 41 -11.55 -6.16 4.83
N GLY A 42 -12.80 -6.52 5.15
CA GLY A 42 -13.17 -7.14 6.43
C GLY A 42 -13.15 -6.14 7.60
N GLY A 43 -13.29 -6.61 8.84
CA GLY A 43 -13.34 -5.72 10.01
C GLY A 43 -14.51 -4.72 9.98
N GLY A 44 -15.67 -5.16 9.51
CA GLY A 44 -16.87 -4.34 9.31
C GLY A 44 -17.03 -3.81 7.88
N TYR A 45 -15.99 -3.89 7.04
CA TYR A 45 -16.06 -3.49 5.65
C TYR A 45 -16.36 -4.67 4.71
N GLU A 46 -17.45 -4.56 3.95
CA GLU A 46 -17.93 -5.61 3.04
C GLU A 46 -17.59 -5.37 1.56
N LYS A 47 -16.92 -4.26 1.26
CA LYS A 47 -16.60 -3.83 -0.11
C LYS A 47 -15.17 -4.20 -0.49
N ILE A 48 -14.89 -4.05 -1.77
CA ILE A 48 -13.51 -3.89 -2.27
C ILE A 48 -13.27 -2.40 -2.59
N TRP A 49 -12.13 -1.87 -2.17
CA TRP A 49 -11.71 -0.48 -2.29
C TRP A 49 -10.43 -0.38 -3.12
N LEU A 50 -10.34 0.68 -3.93
CA LEU A 50 -9.22 0.88 -4.84
C LEU A 50 -7.89 1.08 -4.10
N GLU A 51 -7.93 1.65 -2.89
CA GLU A 51 -6.75 1.83 -2.05
C GLU A 51 -6.22 0.58 -1.35
N THR A 52 -7.05 -0.45 -1.11
CA THR A 52 -6.65 -1.59 -0.28
C THR A 52 -6.64 -2.90 -1.04
N GLN A 53 -7.64 -3.17 -1.89
CA GLN A 53 -7.77 -4.50 -2.50
C GLN A 53 -6.78 -4.81 -3.62
N PRO A 54 -6.39 -3.89 -4.51
CA PRO A 54 -5.31 -4.15 -5.46
C PRO A 54 -4.00 -4.54 -4.75
N MET A 55 -3.55 -3.73 -3.79
CA MET A 55 -2.36 -4.02 -2.98
C MET A 55 -2.52 -5.28 -2.13
N GLY A 56 -3.65 -5.41 -1.42
CA GLY A 56 -3.91 -6.52 -0.53
C GLY A 56 -4.07 -7.85 -1.26
N GLY A 57 -4.68 -7.84 -2.45
CA GLY A 57 -4.75 -8.97 -3.36
C GLY A 57 -3.37 -9.43 -3.78
N ALA A 58 -2.50 -8.52 -4.23
CA ALA A 58 -1.12 -8.86 -4.59
C ALA A 58 -0.33 -9.46 -3.42
N MET A 59 -0.53 -8.96 -2.19
CA MET A 59 0.04 -9.57 -0.97
C MET A 59 -0.53 -10.97 -0.69
N TYR A 60 -1.84 -11.16 -0.89
CA TYR A 60 -2.54 -12.42 -0.67
C TYR A 60 -2.29 -13.47 -1.76
N ALA A 61 -1.78 -13.06 -2.93
CA ALA A 61 -1.42 -13.92 -4.05
C ALA A 61 -0.60 -15.15 -3.62
N LYS A 62 0.25 -14.96 -2.59
CA LYS A 62 0.80 -15.92 -1.60
C LYS A 62 0.07 -17.27 -1.46
N ARG A 63 -1.25 -17.17 -1.41
CA ARG A 63 -2.19 -18.14 -0.86
C ARG A 63 -3.34 -18.42 -1.83
N ASP A 64 -3.71 -17.45 -2.66
CA ASP A 64 -4.80 -17.60 -3.63
C ASP A 64 -4.63 -16.60 -4.80
N LEU A 65 -4.09 -17.09 -5.92
CA LEU A 65 -3.87 -16.31 -7.14
C LEU A 65 -5.17 -15.83 -7.78
N GLU A 66 -6.22 -16.65 -7.74
CA GLU A 66 -7.52 -16.31 -8.34
C GLU A 66 -8.11 -15.08 -7.65
N VAL A 67 -8.15 -15.11 -6.32
CA VAL A 67 -8.62 -13.99 -5.49
C VAL A 67 -7.79 -12.74 -5.75
N ALA A 68 -6.46 -12.87 -5.77
CA ALA A 68 -5.55 -11.76 -6.03
C ALA A 68 -5.77 -11.11 -7.40
N MET A 69 -5.98 -11.92 -8.44
CA MET A 69 -6.28 -11.43 -9.80
C MET A 69 -7.63 -10.74 -9.88
N ASN A 70 -8.66 -11.31 -9.25
CA ASN A 70 -9.99 -10.70 -9.24
C ASN A 70 -9.97 -9.35 -8.52
N ASN A 71 -9.16 -9.18 -7.46
CA ASN A 71 -8.99 -7.89 -6.82
C ASN A 71 -8.33 -6.81 -7.71
N GLN A 72 -7.66 -7.18 -8.81
CA GLN A 72 -7.23 -6.22 -9.85
C GLN A 72 -8.31 -6.05 -10.92
N ARG A 73 -8.75 -7.18 -11.51
CA ARG A 73 -9.64 -7.20 -12.68
C ARG A 73 -10.97 -6.53 -12.42
N MET A 74 -11.51 -6.61 -11.21
CA MET A 74 -12.76 -5.93 -10.86
C MET A 74 -12.67 -4.41 -11.09
N PHE A 75 -11.55 -3.76 -10.82
CA PHE A 75 -11.41 -2.31 -11.05
C PHE A 75 -11.19 -1.97 -12.54
N MET A 76 -10.49 -2.83 -13.28
CA MET A 76 -10.30 -2.65 -14.73
C MET A 76 -11.60 -2.89 -15.50
N ASP A 77 -12.32 -3.97 -15.18
CA ASP A 77 -13.53 -4.40 -15.89
C ASP A 77 -14.71 -3.44 -15.66
N TYR A 78 -14.75 -2.76 -14.51
CA TYR A 78 -15.78 -1.77 -14.17
C TYR A 78 -15.31 -0.31 -14.36
N GLN A 79 -14.19 -0.08 -15.05
CA GLN A 79 -13.79 1.26 -15.46
C GLN A 79 -14.84 1.83 -16.44
N ARG A 80 -15.22 3.09 -16.24
CA ARG A 80 -16.11 3.81 -17.16
C ARG A 80 -15.40 4.10 -18.49
N GLU A 81 -16.20 4.29 -19.54
CA GLU A 81 -15.71 4.64 -20.88
C GLU A 81 -14.86 5.91 -20.90
N ASP A 82 -15.17 6.87 -20.03
CA ASP A 82 -14.44 8.14 -19.90
C ASP A 82 -13.13 8.03 -19.12
N GLY A 83 -12.77 6.83 -18.66
CA GLY A 83 -11.53 6.49 -17.96
C GLY A 83 -11.62 6.44 -16.45
N ARG A 84 -12.76 6.79 -15.86
CA ARG A 84 -12.94 6.79 -14.41
C ARG A 84 -12.98 5.36 -13.84
N ILE A 85 -12.04 5.02 -12.97
CA ILE A 85 -12.03 3.77 -12.18
C ILE A 85 -12.92 3.97 -10.94
N PRO A 86 -13.75 2.99 -10.51
CA PRO A 86 -14.53 3.14 -9.28
C PRO A 86 -13.62 3.16 -8.04
N GLY A 87 -13.90 4.04 -7.07
CA GLY A 87 -13.13 4.06 -5.82
C GLY A 87 -13.45 2.87 -4.90
N SER A 88 -14.64 2.28 -5.09
CA SER A 88 -14.99 1.02 -4.45
C SER A 88 -16.02 0.27 -5.27
N ILE A 89 -16.09 -1.05 -5.08
CA ILE A 89 -17.10 -1.91 -5.67
C ILE A 89 -17.76 -2.68 -4.53
N ALA A 90 -19.09 -2.65 -4.48
CA ALA A 90 -19.90 -3.31 -3.47
C ALA A 90 -20.76 -4.40 -4.10
N LEU A 91 -21.21 -5.35 -3.28
CA LEU A 91 -22.31 -6.25 -3.62
C LEU A 91 -23.56 -5.77 -2.88
N ILE A 92 -24.51 -5.17 -3.59
CA ILE A 92 -25.74 -4.62 -3.01
C ILE A 92 -26.91 -5.39 -3.63
N ASP A 93 -27.73 -6.02 -2.78
CA ASP A 93 -28.87 -6.85 -3.20
C ASP A 93 -28.49 -7.90 -4.26
N GLY A 94 -27.32 -8.52 -4.09
CA GLY A 94 -26.77 -9.55 -4.99
C GLY A 94 -26.24 -9.00 -6.33
N LYS A 95 -26.15 -7.68 -6.50
CA LYS A 95 -25.62 -7.05 -7.72
C LYS A 95 -24.31 -6.34 -7.43
N ILE A 96 -23.38 -6.44 -8.37
CA ILE A 96 -22.14 -5.68 -8.33
C ILE A 96 -22.47 -4.21 -8.62
N VAL A 97 -22.11 -3.33 -7.68
CA VAL A 97 -22.34 -1.88 -7.74
C VAL A 97 -20.99 -1.16 -7.63
N PRO A 98 -20.38 -0.74 -8.77
CA PRO A 98 -19.23 0.15 -8.74
C PRO A 98 -19.65 1.55 -8.27
N GLN A 99 -18.85 2.16 -7.40
CA GLN A 99 -19.12 3.48 -6.80
C GLN A 99 -18.08 4.50 -7.25
N PHE A 100 -18.53 5.54 -7.95
CA PHE A 100 -17.69 6.58 -8.58
C PHE A 100 -17.67 7.91 -7.83
N ASN A 101 -18.28 7.95 -6.64
CA ASN A 101 -18.44 9.13 -5.80
C ASN A 101 -17.19 9.59 -5.03
N LYS A 102 -16.04 8.98 -5.33
CA LYS A 102 -14.74 9.13 -4.66
C LYS A 102 -13.64 8.39 -5.41
N PHE A 103 -12.39 8.81 -5.30
CA PHE A 103 -11.24 7.98 -5.74
C PHE A 103 -10.91 6.89 -4.75
N GLN A 104 -11.04 7.17 -3.44
CA GLN A 104 -10.63 6.28 -2.34
C GLN A 104 -9.21 5.72 -2.53
N GLY A 105 -8.24 6.60 -2.80
CA GLY A 105 -6.82 6.26 -2.97
C GLY A 105 -6.51 5.34 -4.16
N PHE A 106 -5.33 5.52 -4.76
CA PHE A 106 -4.93 4.80 -5.98
C PHE A 106 -3.73 3.87 -5.76
N CYS A 107 -3.90 2.85 -4.90
CA CYS A 107 -2.89 1.82 -4.65
C CYS A 107 -2.96 0.69 -5.69
N PHE A 108 -3.10 1.02 -6.97
CA PHE A 108 -3.45 0.10 -8.05
C PHE A 108 -2.33 -0.19 -9.06
N PRO A 109 -1.60 0.80 -9.62
CA PRO A 109 -0.71 0.57 -10.77
C PRO A 109 0.36 -0.50 -10.51
N ALA A 110 1.12 -0.34 -9.43
CA ALA A 110 2.23 -1.24 -9.13
C ALA A 110 1.75 -2.65 -8.71
N PRO A 111 0.76 -2.83 -7.80
CA PRO A 111 0.21 -4.15 -7.51
C PRO A 111 -0.40 -4.85 -8.72
N ALA A 112 -1.09 -4.12 -9.60
CA ALA A 112 -1.64 -4.70 -10.82
C ALA A 112 -0.54 -5.18 -11.79
N LEU A 113 0.57 -4.43 -11.92
CA LEU A 113 1.73 -4.88 -12.68
C LEU A 113 2.44 -6.06 -12.02
N ASP A 114 2.54 -6.10 -10.69
CA ASP A 114 3.11 -7.25 -9.99
C ASP A 114 2.32 -8.53 -10.30
N MET A 115 0.99 -8.42 -10.39
CA MET A 115 0.15 -9.55 -10.77
C MET A 115 0.45 -10.09 -12.18
N TYR A 116 0.90 -9.28 -13.14
CA TYR A 116 1.38 -9.77 -14.45
C TYR A 116 2.57 -10.72 -14.27
N TYR A 117 3.55 -10.35 -13.45
CA TYR A 117 4.70 -11.22 -13.16
C TYR A 117 4.30 -12.48 -12.39
N LEU A 118 3.37 -12.33 -11.45
CA LEU A 118 2.91 -13.40 -10.58
C LEU A 118 2.00 -14.43 -11.26
N THR A 119 1.37 -14.09 -12.41
CA THR A 119 0.39 -14.95 -13.11
C THR A 119 0.80 -15.34 -14.53
N GLY A 120 2.11 -15.58 -14.73
CA GLY A 120 2.60 -16.15 -15.98
C GLY A 120 2.73 -15.16 -17.14
N LYS A 121 2.71 -13.86 -16.86
CA LYS A 121 3.02 -12.79 -17.83
C LYS A 121 2.08 -12.76 -19.05
N ASP A 122 0.77 -12.87 -18.82
CA ASP A 122 -0.25 -12.78 -19.87
C ASP A 122 -0.20 -11.43 -20.61
N PRO A 123 0.11 -11.40 -21.92
CA PRO A 123 0.15 -10.17 -22.69
C PRO A 123 -1.20 -9.45 -22.78
N ALA A 124 -2.33 -10.19 -22.79
CA ALA A 124 -3.65 -9.57 -22.88
C ALA A 124 -4.02 -8.82 -21.59
N TYR A 125 -3.66 -9.39 -20.43
CA TYR A 125 -3.76 -8.69 -19.16
C TYR A 125 -2.88 -7.42 -19.13
N LEU A 126 -1.66 -7.51 -19.65
CA LEU A 126 -0.74 -6.36 -19.69
C LEU A 126 -1.27 -5.23 -20.59
N ASP A 127 -1.89 -5.58 -21.72
CA ASP A 127 -2.55 -4.63 -22.61
C ASP A 127 -3.75 -3.95 -21.95
N GLN A 128 -4.62 -4.73 -21.28
CA GLN A 128 -5.75 -4.19 -20.52
C GLN A 128 -5.28 -3.25 -19.41
N LEU A 129 -4.22 -3.60 -18.69
CA LEU A 129 -3.65 -2.75 -17.64
C LEU A 129 -3.15 -1.42 -18.21
N TYR A 130 -2.41 -1.45 -19.31
CA TYR A 130 -1.94 -0.23 -19.98
C TYR A 130 -3.10 0.68 -20.37
N GLU A 131 -4.11 0.14 -21.05
CA GLU A 131 -5.30 0.92 -21.47
C GLU A 131 -6.07 1.48 -20.28
N THR A 132 -6.19 0.72 -19.19
CA THR A 132 -6.86 1.16 -17.96
C THR A 132 -6.13 2.38 -17.37
N LEU A 133 -4.80 2.30 -17.23
CA LEU A 133 -3.97 3.37 -16.68
C LEU A 133 -3.97 4.60 -17.59
N GLU A 134 -3.89 4.43 -18.90
CA GLU A 134 -3.89 5.53 -19.87
C GLU A 134 -5.20 6.31 -19.80
N LYS A 135 -6.35 5.62 -19.78
CA LYS A 135 -7.66 6.27 -19.67
C LYS A 135 -7.85 6.96 -18.33
N PHE A 136 -7.37 6.37 -17.23
CA PHE A 136 -7.48 6.99 -15.91
C PHE A 136 -6.59 8.22 -15.78
N ASP A 137 -5.35 8.18 -16.26
CA ASP A 137 -4.47 9.35 -16.32
C ASP A 137 -5.12 10.49 -17.12
N ALA A 138 -5.65 10.17 -18.31
CA ALA A 138 -6.35 11.15 -19.14
C ALA A 138 -7.61 11.73 -18.45
N TYR A 139 -8.36 10.89 -17.72
CA TYR A 139 -9.49 11.35 -16.91
C TYR A 139 -9.05 12.34 -15.83
N LEU A 140 -7.97 12.05 -15.09
CA LEU A 140 -7.47 12.92 -14.03
C LEU A 140 -7.15 14.32 -14.59
N TRP A 141 -6.36 14.42 -15.65
CA TRP A 141 -5.99 15.71 -16.24
C TRP A 141 -7.15 16.45 -16.90
N ARG A 142 -8.17 15.75 -17.39
CA ARG A 142 -9.36 16.38 -17.96
C ARG A 142 -10.30 16.95 -16.89
N VAL A 143 -10.38 16.31 -15.73
CA VAL A 143 -11.43 16.59 -14.73
C VAL A 143 -10.87 17.28 -13.49
N ARG A 144 -9.71 16.85 -12.99
CA ARG A 144 -9.18 17.22 -11.66
C ARG A 144 -8.11 18.32 -11.70
N ASP A 145 -7.84 18.93 -12.84
CA ASP A 145 -7.05 20.16 -12.97
C ASP A 145 -8.00 21.33 -13.27
N SER A 146 -8.89 21.63 -12.31
CA SER A 146 -10.10 22.44 -12.58
C SER A 146 -9.81 23.90 -12.92
N ASP A 147 -8.68 24.42 -12.44
CA ASP A 147 -8.18 25.77 -12.71
C ASP A 147 -7.05 25.81 -13.76
N CYS A 148 -6.67 24.64 -14.29
CA CYS A 148 -5.64 24.47 -15.31
C CYS A 148 -4.25 24.99 -14.87
N ASP A 149 -3.92 24.91 -13.59
CA ASP A 149 -2.61 25.31 -13.05
C ASP A 149 -1.54 24.21 -13.15
N GLY A 150 -1.94 23.00 -13.56
CA GLY A 150 -1.08 21.84 -13.71
C GLY A 150 -0.88 21.03 -12.43
N CYS A 151 -1.67 21.26 -11.39
CA CYS A 151 -1.71 20.50 -10.14
C CYS A 151 -3.08 19.83 -9.96
N LEU A 152 -3.11 18.51 -9.97
CA LEU A 152 -4.35 17.76 -9.78
C LEU A 152 -4.91 17.93 -8.37
N GLU A 153 -6.24 17.96 -8.29
CA GLU A 153 -6.97 18.32 -7.09
C GLU A 153 -7.71 17.11 -6.47
N SER A 154 -7.80 17.14 -5.14
CA SER A 154 -8.78 16.36 -4.37
C SER A 154 -10.02 17.21 -4.10
N TRP A 155 -11.22 16.64 -4.28
CA TRP A 155 -12.48 17.37 -4.19
C TRP A 155 -13.37 16.96 -3.01
N CYS A 156 -13.07 15.84 -2.35
CA CYS A 156 -13.84 15.37 -1.20
C CYS A 156 -12.98 14.57 -0.24
N ARG A 157 -13.41 14.41 1.01
CA ARG A 157 -12.66 13.65 2.04
C ARG A 157 -12.27 12.25 1.58
N TYR A 158 -13.19 11.59 0.86
CA TYR A 158 -12.99 10.22 0.43
C TYR A 158 -12.11 10.06 -0.82
N ASP A 159 -11.65 11.14 -1.47
CA ASP A 159 -10.78 10.99 -2.65
C ASP A 159 -9.43 10.35 -2.26
N THR A 160 -8.87 10.70 -1.10
CA THR A 160 -7.61 10.12 -0.63
C THR A 160 -7.78 8.93 0.30
N GLY A 161 -9.01 8.55 0.66
CA GLY A 161 -9.30 7.48 1.64
C GLY A 161 -9.00 7.87 3.08
N GLU A 162 -8.83 9.17 3.36
CA GLU A 162 -8.55 9.70 4.69
C GLU A 162 -9.86 10.13 5.37
N ASP A 163 -10.67 9.13 5.69
CA ASP A 163 -11.99 9.33 6.28
C ASP A 163 -11.91 10.17 7.56
N ASN A 164 -12.81 11.15 7.68
CA ASN A 164 -12.88 12.07 8.81
C ASN A 164 -11.59 12.86 9.09
N ALA A 165 -10.63 12.94 8.15
CA ALA A 165 -9.45 13.78 8.31
C ALA A 165 -9.84 15.25 8.41
N GLU A 166 -9.51 15.88 9.55
CA GLU A 166 -9.87 17.25 9.89
C GLU A 166 -9.26 18.26 8.91
N ARG A 167 -8.17 17.90 8.23
CA ARG A 167 -7.51 18.74 7.22
C ARG A 167 -8.43 19.14 6.08
N TYR A 168 -9.47 18.35 5.80
CA TYR A 168 -10.44 18.63 4.75
C TYR A 168 -11.52 19.64 5.16
N GLY A 169 -11.59 20.05 6.43
CA GLY A 169 -12.52 21.06 6.91
C GLY A 169 -13.98 20.76 6.52
N ASP A 170 -14.59 21.67 5.78
CA ASP A 170 -15.98 21.63 5.33
C ASP A 170 -16.20 20.91 3.97
N ALA A 171 -15.19 20.21 3.44
CA ALA A 171 -15.32 19.44 2.22
C ALA A 171 -16.48 18.42 2.31
N PRO A 172 -17.15 18.10 1.18
CA PRO A 172 -18.09 16.99 1.14
C PRO A 172 -17.38 15.67 1.46
N SER A 173 -18.11 14.70 2.01
CA SER A 173 -17.57 13.35 2.24
C SER A 173 -17.45 12.58 0.91
N PRO A 174 -18.56 12.20 0.24
CA PRO A 174 -18.53 11.81 -1.17
C PRO A 174 -18.81 12.99 -2.10
N TRP A 175 -18.28 12.94 -3.32
CA TRP A 175 -18.58 13.89 -4.39
C TRP A 175 -18.66 13.20 -5.75
N GLU A 176 -19.87 13.14 -6.33
CA GLU A 176 -20.15 12.41 -7.58
C GLU A 176 -19.97 13.25 -8.84
N LYS A 177 -20.00 14.57 -8.71
CA LYS A 177 -20.02 15.45 -9.88
C LYS A 177 -18.61 15.54 -10.49
N GLU A 178 -18.56 15.63 -11.81
CA GLU A 178 -17.34 15.89 -12.59
C GLU A 178 -17.05 17.39 -12.73
N ILE A 179 -17.46 18.17 -11.72
CA ILE A 179 -17.16 19.60 -11.56
C ILE A 179 -16.73 19.85 -10.12
N PRO A 180 -15.81 20.80 -9.87
CA PRO A 180 -15.31 21.07 -8.53
C PRO A 180 -16.45 21.52 -7.58
N PRO A 181 -16.38 21.16 -6.28
CA PRO A 181 -17.32 21.68 -5.28
C PRO A 181 -17.15 23.19 -5.09
N GLU A 182 -18.28 23.89 -4.93
CA GLU A 182 -18.32 25.33 -4.68
C GLU A 182 -18.66 25.61 -3.21
N GLY A 183 -18.16 26.74 -2.69
CA GLY A 183 -18.51 27.23 -1.35
C GLY A 183 -17.75 26.57 -0.19
N CYS A 184 -16.89 25.58 -0.47
CA CYS A 184 -15.99 25.00 0.52
C CYS A 184 -14.81 25.93 0.83
N SER A 185 -14.21 25.76 2.01
CA SER A 185 -13.04 26.50 2.48
C SER A 185 -11.70 25.86 2.12
N VAL A 186 -11.69 24.55 1.87
CA VAL A 186 -10.47 23.77 1.59
C VAL A 186 -10.42 23.26 0.15
N VAL A 187 -11.48 22.57 -0.32
CA VAL A 187 -11.50 21.95 -1.65
C VAL A 187 -12.08 22.89 -2.72
N PRO A 188 -11.69 22.77 -4.01
CA PRO A 188 -10.66 21.88 -4.58
C PRO A 188 -9.28 22.10 -3.98
N MET A 189 -8.65 21.01 -3.53
CA MET A 189 -7.38 21.04 -2.83
C MET A 189 -6.30 20.52 -3.77
N ALA A 190 -5.32 21.35 -4.14
CA ALA A 190 -4.18 20.90 -4.93
C ALA A 190 -3.41 19.83 -4.13
N SER A 191 -3.37 18.61 -4.65
CA SER A 191 -3.14 17.41 -3.85
C SER A 191 -1.91 16.62 -4.28
N MET A 192 -1.01 16.39 -3.33
CA MET A 192 0.18 15.56 -3.48
C MET A 192 -0.17 14.11 -3.81
N ASP A 193 -1.26 13.59 -3.22
CA ASP A 193 -1.75 12.24 -3.48
C ASP A 193 -2.23 12.11 -4.92
N VAL A 194 -3.13 13.01 -5.37
CA VAL A 194 -3.72 12.93 -6.72
C VAL A 194 -2.66 13.17 -7.81
N MET A 195 -1.69 14.05 -7.56
CA MET A 195 -0.50 14.17 -8.40
C MET A 195 0.31 12.87 -8.45
N SER A 196 0.50 12.22 -7.30
CA SER A 196 1.20 10.93 -7.21
C SER A 196 0.44 9.80 -7.91
N PHE A 197 -0.89 9.87 -8.02
CA PHE A 197 -1.68 8.89 -8.77
C PHE A 197 -1.30 8.91 -10.25
N SER A 198 -1.25 10.11 -10.85
CA SER A 198 -0.85 10.30 -12.24
C SER A 198 0.62 9.92 -12.47
N TYR A 199 1.52 10.30 -11.55
CA TYR A 199 2.92 9.87 -11.60
C TYR A 199 3.05 8.35 -11.65
N SER A 200 2.41 7.65 -10.71
CA SER A 200 2.49 6.19 -10.59
C SER A 200 1.89 5.48 -11.80
N ALA A 201 0.78 5.99 -12.36
CA ALA A 201 0.22 5.48 -13.60
C ALA A 201 1.21 5.59 -14.76
N ARG A 202 1.85 6.76 -14.94
CA ARG A 202 2.80 7.01 -16.04
C ARG A 202 4.07 6.17 -15.93
N GLU A 203 4.64 6.03 -14.73
CA GLU A 203 5.81 5.16 -14.53
C GLU A 203 5.47 3.69 -14.80
N THR A 204 4.31 3.22 -14.33
CA THR A 204 3.86 1.84 -14.59
C THR A 204 3.61 1.61 -16.09
N MET A 205 2.97 2.55 -16.78
CA MET A 205 2.77 2.49 -18.23
C MET A 205 4.11 2.51 -18.98
N ALA A 206 5.10 3.30 -18.54
CA ALA A 206 6.43 3.30 -19.12
C ALA A 206 7.12 1.93 -18.96
N GLU A 207 6.99 1.31 -17.79
CA GLU A 207 7.49 -0.06 -17.55
C GLU A 207 6.81 -1.07 -18.48
N ILE A 208 5.48 -1.01 -18.63
CA ILE A 208 4.74 -1.86 -19.58
C ILE A 208 5.25 -1.69 -21.01
N LEU A 209 5.50 -0.45 -21.46
CA LEU A 209 6.03 -0.20 -22.79
C LEU A 209 7.44 -0.77 -22.98
N ARG A 210 8.30 -0.74 -21.95
CA ARG A 210 9.62 -1.41 -22.01
C ARG A 210 9.49 -2.92 -22.13
N ILE A 211 8.60 -3.54 -21.35
CA ILE A 211 8.30 -4.97 -21.46
C ILE A 211 7.89 -5.33 -22.90
N LYS A 212 7.14 -4.43 -23.56
CA LYS A 212 6.69 -4.56 -24.95
C LYS A 212 7.73 -4.12 -26.00
N GLY A 213 8.95 -3.76 -25.61
CA GLY A 213 10.02 -3.30 -26.51
C GLY A 213 9.80 -1.92 -27.14
N ARG A 214 8.86 -1.12 -26.62
CA ARG A 214 8.51 0.23 -27.11
C ARG A 214 9.26 1.31 -26.34
N HIS A 215 10.59 1.28 -26.42
CA HIS A 215 11.47 2.09 -25.58
C HIS A 215 11.28 3.61 -25.75
N GLU A 216 11.13 4.11 -26.97
CA GLU A 216 10.93 5.56 -27.21
C GLU A 216 9.63 6.09 -26.59
N ALA A 217 8.53 5.33 -26.71
CA ALA A 217 7.26 5.69 -26.09
C ALA A 217 7.32 5.58 -24.56
N ALA A 218 8.11 4.63 -24.03
CA ALA A 218 8.39 4.56 -22.60
C ALA A 218 9.14 5.81 -22.12
N GLU A 219 10.19 6.24 -22.81
CA GLU A 219 10.95 7.45 -22.49
C GLU A 219 10.08 8.71 -22.52
N ASP A 220 9.12 8.80 -23.46
CA ASP A 220 8.16 9.90 -23.49
C ASP A 220 7.27 9.95 -22.23
N LEU A 221 6.73 8.81 -21.80
CA LEU A 221 5.98 8.71 -20.55
C LEU A 221 6.83 9.06 -19.34
N GLN A 222 8.09 8.66 -19.30
CA GLN A 222 8.99 9.03 -18.22
C GLN A 222 9.26 10.53 -18.15
N ARG A 223 9.44 11.20 -19.28
CA ARG A 223 9.55 12.68 -19.29
C ARG A 223 8.28 13.34 -18.74
N LYS A 224 7.11 12.79 -19.08
CA LYS A 224 5.81 13.24 -18.57
C LYS A 224 5.62 12.95 -17.07
N ALA A 225 6.16 11.85 -16.56
CA ALA A 225 6.20 11.56 -15.12
C ALA A 225 7.16 12.50 -14.38
N ALA A 226 8.35 12.75 -14.96
CA ALA A 226 9.32 13.69 -14.41
C ALA A 226 8.76 15.12 -14.29
N ALA A 227 7.94 15.56 -15.26
CA ALA A 227 7.25 16.85 -15.18
C ALA A 227 6.25 16.91 -14.00
N ILE A 228 5.60 15.79 -13.65
CA ILE A 228 4.74 15.70 -12.47
C ILE A 228 5.56 15.80 -11.19
N ALA A 229 6.67 15.04 -11.10
CA ALA A 229 7.57 15.10 -9.96
C ALA A 229 8.16 16.52 -9.77
N ASP A 230 8.48 17.22 -10.86
CA ASP A 230 8.93 18.60 -10.83
C ASP A 230 7.84 19.56 -10.31
N LYS A 231 6.57 19.38 -10.71
CA LYS A 231 5.45 20.14 -10.14
C LYS A 231 5.23 19.82 -8.66
N ILE A 232 5.32 18.55 -8.24
CA ILE A 232 5.27 18.15 -6.83
C ILE A 232 6.37 18.88 -6.04
N TYR A 233 7.61 18.87 -6.53
CA TYR A 233 8.73 19.55 -5.88
C TYR A 233 8.56 21.08 -5.86
N THR A 234 8.27 21.70 -7.00
CA THR A 234 8.24 23.17 -7.08
C THR A 234 7.01 23.80 -6.42
N TYR A 235 5.93 23.04 -6.23
CA TYR A 235 4.65 23.57 -5.78
C TYR A 235 4.18 23.03 -4.43
N LEU A 236 4.41 21.75 -4.12
CA LEU A 236 3.89 21.09 -2.93
C LEU A 236 4.97 20.77 -1.88
N TRP A 237 6.24 20.78 -2.26
CA TRP A 237 7.35 20.60 -1.32
C TRP A 237 7.74 21.91 -0.65
N ASP A 238 7.91 21.87 0.66
CA ASP A 238 8.42 22.97 1.45
C ASP A 238 9.87 22.67 1.86
N ASP A 239 10.81 23.35 1.20
CA ASP A 239 12.25 23.20 1.45
C ASP A 239 12.70 23.75 2.81
N GLU A 240 11.92 24.57 3.51
CA GLU A 240 12.26 24.93 4.89
C GLU A 240 11.81 23.85 5.86
N ARG A 241 10.64 23.27 5.60
CA ARG A 241 10.02 22.27 6.48
C ARG A 241 10.46 20.85 6.22
N GLY A 242 10.92 20.47 5.03
CA GLY A 242 11.39 19.11 4.75
C GLY A 242 10.27 18.07 4.53
N ALA A 243 9.09 18.52 4.12
CA ALA A 243 7.92 17.68 3.85
C ALA A 243 7.05 18.25 2.72
N LEU A 244 6.13 17.42 2.20
CA LEU A 244 5.08 17.84 1.28
C LEU A 244 3.86 18.38 2.03
N PHE A 245 3.23 19.40 1.44
CA PHE A 245 2.01 20.02 1.94
C PHE A 245 1.05 20.28 0.78
N ASP A 246 -0.20 19.89 0.96
CA ASP A 246 -1.28 20.24 0.02
C ASP A 246 -1.55 21.76 0.09
N ARG A 247 -2.28 22.27 -0.92
CA ARG A 247 -2.74 23.66 -0.92
C ARG A 247 -4.26 23.71 -1.02
N ASP A 248 -4.86 24.62 -0.28
CA ASP A 248 -6.30 24.84 -0.29
C ASP A 248 -6.77 25.48 -1.62
N ASN A 249 -8.09 25.68 -1.76
CA ASN A 249 -8.72 26.28 -2.94
C ASN A 249 -8.37 27.75 -3.18
N ARG A 250 -7.50 28.34 -2.37
CA ARG A 250 -6.90 29.67 -2.59
C ARG A 250 -5.39 29.56 -2.80
N HIS A 251 -4.89 28.36 -3.08
CA HIS A 251 -3.49 28.01 -3.26
C HIS A 251 -2.60 28.28 -2.03
N ARG A 252 -3.22 28.43 -0.85
CA ARG A 252 -2.48 28.60 0.40
C ARG A 252 -2.04 27.24 0.89
N GLN A 253 -0.78 27.13 1.28
CA GLN A 253 -0.23 25.91 1.86
C GLN A 253 -0.98 25.51 3.13
N MET A 254 -1.38 24.25 3.22
CA MET A 254 -2.00 23.66 4.39
C MET A 254 -0.89 23.18 5.32
N LEU A 255 -0.70 23.84 6.45
CA LEU A 255 0.51 23.69 7.27
C LEU A 255 0.53 22.46 8.19
N THR A 256 -0.49 21.61 8.12
CA THR A 256 -0.58 20.38 8.92
C THR A 256 0.43 19.35 8.43
N LEU A 257 1.29 18.88 9.32
CA LEU A 257 2.26 17.83 9.03
C LEU A 257 1.59 16.45 9.07
N THR A 258 1.21 15.95 7.90
CA THR A 258 0.56 14.63 7.71
C THR A 258 1.59 13.57 7.32
N HIS A 259 1.23 12.29 7.41
CA HIS A 259 2.09 11.21 6.90
C HIS A 259 2.18 11.17 5.37
N ASN A 260 1.52 12.08 4.63
CA ASN A 260 1.31 11.91 3.18
C ASN A 260 2.59 12.02 2.35
N THR A 261 3.68 12.56 2.90
CA THR A 261 5.00 12.41 2.28
C THR A 261 5.42 10.94 2.19
N LEU A 262 5.12 10.11 3.21
CA LEU A 262 5.30 8.65 3.16
C LEU A 262 4.41 8.00 2.09
N ARG A 263 3.20 8.53 1.84
CA ARG A 263 2.33 8.03 0.78
C ARG A 263 2.88 8.37 -0.61
N CYS A 264 3.44 9.57 -0.78
CA CYS A 264 4.16 9.92 -2.00
C CYS A 264 5.39 9.01 -2.22
N MET A 265 6.07 8.59 -1.14
CA MET A 265 7.10 7.54 -1.24
C MET A 265 6.53 6.19 -1.72
N TYR A 266 5.32 5.80 -1.31
CA TYR A 266 4.66 4.58 -1.83
C TYR A 266 4.49 4.62 -3.36
N TRP A 267 4.02 5.74 -3.90
CA TRP A 267 3.88 5.96 -5.34
C TRP A 267 5.19 6.28 -6.07
N HIS A 268 6.29 6.40 -5.32
CA HIS A 268 7.63 6.71 -5.80
C HIS A 268 7.73 8.08 -6.53
N SER A 269 6.86 9.03 -6.15
CA SER A 269 6.67 10.31 -6.85
C SER A 269 7.58 11.43 -6.39
N ILE A 270 8.45 11.17 -5.41
CA ILE A 270 9.44 12.13 -4.89
C ILE A 270 10.86 11.63 -5.13
N SER A 271 11.83 12.54 -5.07
CA SER A 271 13.25 12.20 -5.24
C SER A 271 13.85 11.54 -3.98
N ASP A 272 14.94 10.79 -4.14
CA ASP A 272 15.69 10.21 -3.00
C ASP A 272 16.08 11.27 -1.95
N PRO A 273 16.57 12.49 -2.32
CA PRO A 273 16.85 13.52 -1.33
C PRO A 273 15.63 13.98 -0.53
N MET A 274 14.45 14.09 -1.16
CA MET A 274 13.21 14.47 -0.46
C MET A 274 12.80 13.38 0.53
N ALA A 275 12.78 12.12 0.09
CA ALA A 275 12.48 10.98 0.94
C ALA A 275 13.48 10.89 2.12
N ALA A 276 14.78 11.05 1.84
CA ALA A 276 15.81 11.02 2.88
C ALA A 276 15.69 12.14 3.89
N ARG A 277 15.27 13.32 3.45
CA ARG A 277 15.00 14.44 4.34
C ARG A 277 13.79 14.18 5.23
N PHE A 278 12.66 13.80 4.65
CA PHE A 278 11.44 13.47 5.40
C PHE A 278 11.67 12.33 6.39
N VAL A 279 12.37 11.27 5.99
CA VAL A 279 12.65 10.13 6.87
C VAL A 279 13.48 10.54 8.08
N ARG A 280 14.56 11.32 7.85
CA ARG A 280 15.48 11.76 8.90
C ARG A 280 14.86 12.79 9.83
N GLU A 281 14.14 13.78 9.28
CA GLU A 281 13.65 14.94 10.03
C GLU A 281 12.29 14.68 10.69
N HIS A 282 11.44 13.85 10.06
CA HIS A 282 10.05 13.66 10.50
C HIS A 282 9.69 12.21 10.82
N LEU A 283 9.86 11.29 9.86
CA LEU A 283 9.35 9.91 10.02
C LEU A 283 9.93 9.22 11.26
N LEU A 284 11.23 9.43 11.50
CA LEU A 284 11.98 8.85 12.64
C LEU A 284 11.99 9.74 13.89
N ASN A 285 11.29 10.88 13.86
CA ASN A 285 11.19 11.77 15.01
C ASN A 285 10.14 11.23 16.00
N PRO A 286 10.53 10.89 17.26
CA PRO A 286 9.61 10.33 18.24
C PRO A 286 8.53 11.31 18.73
N GLU A 287 8.75 12.60 18.55
CA GLU A 287 7.77 13.66 18.87
C GLU A 287 6.82 13.95 17.69
N GLU A 288 6.96 13.23 16.58
CA GLU A 288 6.12 13.37 15.38
C GLU A 288 5.53 12.03 14.95
N PHE A 289 6.22 11.26 14.11
CA PHE A 289 5.69 10.02 13.52
C PHE A 289 6.28 8.74 14.10
N TRP A 290 7.37 8.83 14.87
CA TRP A 290 8.04 7.67 15.48
C TRP A 290 7.66 7.45 16.95
N THR A 291 6.37 7.59 17.23
CA THR A 291 5.78 7.37 18.55
C THR A 291 5.94 5.92 19.03
N ASN A 292 5.40 5.59 20.22
CA ASN A 292 5.49 4.23 20.72
C ASN A 292 4.86 3.22 19.75
N MET A 293 3.68 3.51 19.21
CA MET A 293 3.16 2.91 17.98
C MET A 293 3.37 3.91 16.84
N PRO A 294 4.36 3.72 15.94
CA PRO A 294 4.66 4.68 14.87
C PRO A 294 3.56 4.84 13.82
N LEU A 295 3.76 5.83 12.96
CA LEU A 295 2.95 6.17 11.78
C LEU A 295 1.53 6.73 12.08
N PRO A 296 1.38 7.67 13.03
CA PRO A 296 0.12 8.40 13.17
C PRO A 296 -0.23 9.16 11.89
N SER A 297 -1.51 9.47 11.69
CA SER A 297 -1.99 10.13 10.47
C SER A 297 -1.54 11.59 10.34
N VAL A 298 -1.40 12.25 11.50
CA VAL A 298 -0.85 13.59 11.68
C VAL A 298 0.27 13.48 12.73
N ALA A 299 1.35 14.25 12.58
CA ALA A 299 2.42 14.29 13.58
C ALA A 299 1.85 14.63 14.96
N VAL A 300 2.24 13.91 16.02
CA VAL A 300 1.59 14.05 17.33
C VAL A 300 1.80 15.41 18.02
N ASN A 301 2.75 16.20 17.53
CA ASN A 301 3.00 17.58 17.98
C ASN A 301 2.28 18.64 17.14
N ASP A 302 1.57 18.27 16.07
CA ASP A 302 0.81 19.19 15.24
C ASP A 302 -0.51 19.57 15.92
N PRO A 303 -0.96 20.83 15.86
CA PRO A 303 -2.23 21.25 16.45
C PRO A 303 -3.47 20.51 15.94
N LEU A 304 -3.43 19.91 14.75
CA LEU A 304 -4.54 19.14 14.18
C LEU A 304 -4.52 17.66 14.59
N PHE A 305 -3.55 17.22 15.39
CA PHE A 305 -3.52 15.86 15.87
C PHE A 305 -4.72 15.57 16.78
N HIS A 306 -5.50 14.55 16.42
CA HIS A 306 -6.67 14.11 17.16
C HIS A 306 -6.62 12.60 17.43
N ASN A 307 -6.36 12.23 18.68
CA ASN A 307 -6.32 10.84 19.13
C ASN A 307 -7.73 10.27 19.39
N ALA A 308 -8.46 10.00 18.31
CA ALA A 308 -9.80 9.39 18.33
C ALA A 308 -9.71 7.86 18.14
N ALA A 309 -10.56 7.11 18.84
CA ALA A 309 -10.57 5.64 18.76
C ALA A 309 -11.41 5.13 17.58
N GLU A 310 -12.36 5.93 17.12
CA GLU A 310 -13.13 5.72 15.90
C GLU A 310 -12.33 6.10 14.65
N ASN A 311 -12.77 5.58 13.49
CA ASN A 311 -12.16 5.82 12.18
C ASN A 311 -11.97 7.33 11.94
N ASN A 312 -10.71 7.79 12.01
CA ASN A 312 -10.34 9.18 11.85
C ASN A 312 -8.86 9.29 11.46
N TRP A 313 -8.62 9.82 10.26
CA TRP A 313 -7.30 10.01 9.69
C TRP A 313 -6.61 11.32 10.14
N SER A 314 -6.87 11.76 11.37
CA SER A 314 -6.24 12.96 11.97
C SER A 314 -5.35 12.65 13.17
N GLY A 315 -5.14 11.37 13.51
CA GLY A 315 -4.26 11.05 14.64
C GLY A 315 -3.79 9.62 14.68
N GLN A 316 -4.64 8.67 15.06
CA GLN A 316 -4.19 7.30 15.35
C GLN A 316 -3.49 6.60 14.18
N CYS A 317 -2.69 5.60 14.54
CA CYS A 317 -1.90 4.83 13.59
C CYS A 317 -2.78 3.81 12.89
N GLU A 318 -2.91 3.95 11.57
CA GLU A 318 -3.76 3.10 10.74
C GLU A 318 -2.99 1.87 10.26
N ALA A 319 -3.57 0.68 10.39
CA ALA A 319 -2.97 -0.56 9.89
C ALA A 319 -2.73 -0.53 8.37
N LEU A 320 -3.54 0.24 7.64
CA LEU A 320 -3.35 0.49 6.21
C LEU A 320 -2.08 1.28 5.93
N THR A 321 -1.67 2.20 6.81
CA THR A 321 -0.38 2.90 6.71
C THR A 321 0.78 1.93 6.90
N TYR A 322 0.67 0.95 7.80
CA TYR A 322 1.68 -0.12 7.93
C TYR A 322 1.80 -0.96 6.67
N GLN A 323 0.68 -1.23 6.00
CA GLN A 323 0.66 -1.96 4.74
C GLN A 323 1.37 -1.20 3.62
N ARG A 324 1.09 0.11 3.50
CA ARG A 324 1.72 1.01 2.51
C ARG A 324 3.20 1.26 2.79
N ALA A 325 3.57 1.37 4.07
CA ALA A 325 4.94 1.66 4.50
C ALA A 325 5.95 0.66 3.96
N ILE A 326 5.55 -0.61 3.77
CA ILE A 326 6.42 -1.64 3.19
C ILE A 326 7.00 -1.19 1.85
N ARG A 327 6.14 -0.88 0.86
CA ARG A 327 6.60 -0.47 -0.47
C ARG A 327 7.21 0.93 -0.43
N ALA A 328 6.66 1.85 0.36
CA ALA A 328 7.20 3.19 0.53
C ALA A 328 8.67 3.16 0.97
N LEU A 329 9.03 2.27 1.88
CA LEU A 329 10.40 2.12 2.36
C LEU A 329 11.27 1.32 1.39
N GLU A 330 10.72 0.29 0.75
CA GLU A 330 11.43 -0.52 -0.25
C GLU A 330 11.86 0.29 -1.47
N ASN A 331 11.01 1.20 -1.96
CA ASN A 331 11.29 2.08 -3.10
C ASN A 331 12.55 2.94 -2.89
N TYR A 332 12.86 3.30 -1.64
CA TYR A 332 13.98 4.19 -1.28
C TYR A 332 15.07 3.49 -0.47
N GLY A 333 15.07 2.16 -0.41
CA GLY A 333 16.13 1.37 0.23
C GLY A 333 16.16 1.41 1.76
N TYR A 334 15.08 1.83 2.43
CA TYR A 334 14.97 1.88 3.90
C TYR A 334 14.63 0.51 4.52
N TYR A 335 15.33 -0.55 4.09
CA TYR A 335 15.02 -1.92 4.48
C TYR A 335 15.17 -2.19 5.98
N THR A 336 16.03 -1.46 6.69
CA THR A 336 16.21 -1.61 8.15
C THR A 336 15.00 -1.14 8.96
N LEU A 337 14.14 -0.29 8.39
CA LEU A 337 12.93 0.19 9.07
C LEU A 337 11.79 -0.84 8.99
N ILE A 338 11.83 -1.74 8.01
CA ILE A 338 10.82 -2.81 7.85
C ILE A 338 10.75 -3.72 9.10
N PRO A 339 11.83 -4.35 9.58
CA PRO A 339 11.76 -5.16 10.80
C PRO A 339 11.36 -4.34 12.02
N MET A 340 11.80 -3.08 12.13
CA MET A 340 11.43 -2.21 13.26
C MET A 340 9.92 -1.95 13.32
N LEU A 341 9.29 -1.63 12.19
CA LEU A 341 7.84 -1.45 12.10
C LEU A 341 7.08 -2.78 12.28
N GLY A 342 7.60 -3.87 11.72
CA GLY A 342 7.03 -5.21 11.90
C GLY A 342 6.93 -5.60 13.36
N GLU A 343 8.01 -5.46 14.12
CA GLU A 343 8.03 -5.76 15.57
C GLU A 343 7.07 -4.87 16.36
N LYS A 344 6.95 -3.58 16.00
CA LYS A 344 5.97 -2.66 16.61
C LYS A 344 4.53 -3.13 16.38
N LEU A 345 4.20 -3.50 15.15
CA LEU A 345 2.86 -4.00 14.79
C LEU A 345 2.57 -5.35 15.46
N PHE A 346 3.52 -6.28 15.47
CA PHE A 346 3.37 -7.58 16.13
C PHE A 346 3.13 -7.42 17.64
N THR A 347 3.84 -6.47 18.26
CA THR A 347 3.67 -6.13 19.67
C THR A 347 2.28 -5.54 19.95
N ALA A 348 1.83 -4.59 19.12
CA ALA A 348 0.53 -3.93 19.28
C ALA A 348 -0.66 -4.90 19.14
N ILE A 349 -0.59 -5.84 18.19
CA ILE A 349 -1.60 -6.88 18.01
C ILE A 349 -1.52 -7.94 19.12
N GLY A 350 -0.29 -8.33 19.47
CA GLY A 350 0.02 -9.24 20.56
C GLY A 350 -0.63 -10.62 20.46
N LYS A 351 -0.61 -11.34 21.58
CA LYS A 351 -1.11 -12.72 21.71
C LYS A 351 -2.62 -12.86 21.51
N ASP A 352 -3.38 -11.78 21.61
CA ASP A 352 -4.83 -11.82 21.45
C ASP A 352 -5.22 -11.85 19.97
N CYS A 353 -4.30 -11.42 19.09
CA CYS A 353 -4.47 -11.48 17.64
C CYS A 353 -5.74 -10.76 17.16
N HIS A 354 -6.03 -9.60 17.77
CA HIS A 354 -7.09 -8.71 17.31
C HIS A 354 -6.56 -7.80 16.21
N PHE A 355 -7.06 -7.99 15.00
CA PHE A 355 -6.62 -7.26 13.81
C PHE A 355 -7.60 -6.13 13.55
N VAL A 356 -7.26 -4.94 14.02
CA VAL A 356 -8.09 -3.74 13.99
C VAL A 356 -7.57 -2.74 12.96
N GLN A 357 -8.38 -1.73 12.67
CA GLN A 357 -8.00 -0.63 11.81
C GLN A 357 -6.98 0.29 12.47
N GLN A 358 -7.22 0.69 13.73
CA GLN A 358 -6.46 1.75 14.40
C GLN A 358 -5.80 1.29 15.70
N TYR A 359 -4.65 1.91 15.99
CA TYR A 359 -3.91 1.71 17.22
C TYR A 359 -3.54 3.06 17.84
N ASP A 360 -3.67 3.16 19.16
CA ASP A 360 -3.28 4.35 19.90
C ASP A 360 -1.75 4.57 19.81
N PRO A 361 -1.28 5.76 19.38
CA PRO A 361 0.13 6.04 19.10
C PRO A 361 1.04 5.95 20.33
N PHE A 362 0.48 6.08 21.54
CA PHE A 362 1.26 6.16 22.77
C PHE A 362 1.26 4.84 23.55
N THR A 363 0.12 4.15 23.56
CA THR A 363 -0.11 2.93 24.35
C THR A 363 -0.03 1.64 23.53
N MET A 364 -0.01 1.73 22.19
CA MET A 364 -0.15 0.60 21.26
C MET A 364 -1.49 -0.15 21.35
N GLN A 365 -2.45 0.34 22.14
CA GLN A 365 -3.72 -0.37 22.32
C GLN A 365 -4.51 -0.40 21.01
N PRO A 366 -4.98 -1.58 20.58
CA PRO A 366 -5.95 -1.70 19.49
C PRO A 366 -7.24 -0.96 19.86
N SER A 367 -7.71 -0.04 19.03
CA SER A 367 -8.92 0.75 19.33
C SER A 367 -10.19 -0.08 19.25
N GLY A 368 -10.24 -1.06 18.33
CA GLY A 368 -11.29 -2.07 18.28
C GLY A 368 -12.68 -1.51 17.95
N VAL A 369 -12.76 -0.33 17.35
CA VAL A 369 -14.01 0.30 16.90
C VAL A 369 -14.20 0.05 15.41
N ASP A 370 -15.37 -0.43 15.02
CA ASP A 370 -15.71 -0.74 13.64
C ASP A 370 -16.10 0.55 12.86
N PRO A 371 -16.35 0.45 11.54
CA PRO A 371 -16.66 1.62 10.72
C PRO A 371 -17.99 2.31 11.07
N ASN A 372 -18.87 1.62 11.81
CA ASN A 372 -20.15 2.14 12.28
C ASN A 372 -20.05 2.74 13.70
N GLY A 373 -18.86 2.70 14.32
CA GLY A 373 -18.64 3.15 15.69
C GLY A 373 -18.93 2.08 16.75
N GLU A 374 -19.13 0.82 16.37
CA GLU A 374 -19.40 -0.28 17.28
C GLU A 374 -18.12 -0.93 17.80
N ALA A 375 -18.11 -1.34 19.06
CA ALA A 375 -16.96 -2.03 19.65
C ALA A 375 -16.84 -3.48 19.15
N GLY A 376 -15.61 -4.00 19.13
CA GLY A 376 -15.31 -5.40 18.79
C GLY A 376 -14.83 -5.62 17.36
N GLN A 377 -14.29 -4.60 16.70
CA GLN A 377 -13.67 -4.76 15.38
C GLN A 377 -12.54 -5.80 15.42
N ASP A 378 -12.52 -6.68 14.44
CA ASP A 378 -11.48 -7.69 14.23
C ASP A 378 -11.50 -8.18 12.78
N ALA A 379 -10.47 -8.91 12.36
CA ALA A 379 -10.29 -9.37 10.98
C ALA A 379 -10.23 -8.22 9.94
N TYR A 380 -9.69 -7.07 10.34
CA TYR A 380 -9.35 -5.99 9.41
C TYR A 380 -8.18 -6.41 8.51
N GLY A 381 -8.44 -6.46 7.21
CA GLY A 381 -7.56 -7.00 6.18
C GLY A 381 -6.17 -6.38 6.16
N PRO A 382 -6.03 -5.03 6.10
CA PRO A 382 -4.73 -4.37 6.10
C PRO A 382 -3.82 -4.77 7.27
N ALA A 383 -4.37 -4.95 8.49
CA ALA A 383 -3.60 -5.42 9.64
C ALA A 383 -3.09 -6.86 9.45
N MET A 384 -3.97 -7.78 9.04
CA MET A 384 -3.61 -9.19 8.81
C MET A 384 -2.59 -9.35 7.69
N LEU A 385 -2.80 -8.67 6.57
CA LEU A 385 -1.92 -8.71 5.40
C LEU A 385 -0.56 -8.10 5.73
N SER A 386 -0.53 -6.98 6.48
CA SER A 386 0.71 -6.40 6.99
C SER A 386 1.49 -7.41 7.82
N VAL A 387 0.84 -8.11 8.77
CA VAL A 387 1.53 -9.11 9.59
C VAL A 387 2.22 -10.17 8.74
N MET A 388 1.50 -10.71 7.76
CA MET A 388 2.02 -11.74 6.86
C MET A 388 3.16 -11.22 5.95
N GLU A 389 3.09 -9.97 5.51
CA GLU A 389 4.11 -9.38 4.63
C GLU A 389 5.36 -8.91 5.36
N TYR A 390 5.24 -8.34 6.56
CA TYR A 390 6.39 -8.08 7.44
C TYR A 390 7.09 -9.39 7.79
N CYS A 391 6.34 -10.43 8.18
CA CYS A 391 6.92 -11.74 8.47
C CYS A 391 7.67 -12.33 7.26
N SER A 392 7.08 -12.25 6.06
CA SER A 392 7.71 -12.69 4.80
C SER A 392 9.03 -11.96 4.52
N ARG A 393 9.13 -10.67 4.83
CA ARG A 393 10.35 -9.85 4.64
C ARG A 393 11.39 -10.01 5.73
N MET A 394 10.98 -10.42 6.92
CA MET A 394 11.85 -10.58 8.08
C MET A 394 12.42 -12.00 8.18
N TYR A 395 11.55 -13.00 8.04
CA TYR A 395 11.85 -14.40 8.35
C TYR A 395 11.70 -15.35 7.15
N GLY A 396 11.35 -14.82 5.98
CA GLY A 396 10.81 -15.64 4.90
C GLY A 396 11.26 -15.28 3.50
N VAL A 397 10.40 -15.67 2.58
CA VAL A 397 10.57 -15.52 1.13
C VAL A 397 9.50 -14.56 0.63
N HIS A 398 9.89 -13.55 -0.13
CA HIS A 398 8.98 -12.68 -0.86
C HIS A 398 9.37 -12.66 -2.34
N ILE A 399 8.48 -13.15 -3.20
CA ILE A 399 8.63 -13.04 -4.64
C ILE A 399 8.21 -11.63 -5.06
N ALA A 400 9.17 -10.86 -5.57
CA ALA A 400 9.00 -9.51 -6.06
C ALA A 400 9.28 -9.51 -7.56
N ARG A 401 8.24 -9.71 -8.37
CA ARG A 401 8.34 -9.85 -9.83
C ARG A 401 9.29 -11.01 -10.22
N ASP A 402 10.37 -10.73 -10.94
CA ASP A 402 11.39 -11.71 -11.37
C ASP A 402 12.52 -11.91 -10.33
N GLU A 403 12.35 -11.38 -9.12
CA GLU A 403 13.31 -11.50 -8.03
C GLU A 403 12.70 -12.18 -6.79
N ILE A 404 13.58 -12.71 -5.95
CA ILE A 404 13.22 -13.29 -4.66
C ILE A 404 13.98 -12.54 -3.58
N VAL A 405 13.25 -12.03 -2.60
CA VAL A 405 13.76 -11.39 -1.41
C VAL A 405 13.72 -12.39 -0.27
N TRP A 406 14.88 -12.62 0.35
CA TRP A 406 15.08 -13.53 1.47
C TRP A 406 15.38 -12.72 2.73
N GLY A 407 14.45 -12.74 3.68
CA GLY A 407 14.55 -12.08 4.97
C GLY A 407 15.23 -12.98 6.00
N THR A 408 16.40 -12.60 6.50
CA THR A 408 17.16 -13.43 7.44
C THR A 408 17.38 -12.76 8.79
N VAL A 409 16.38 -12.06 9.34
CA VAL A 409 16.57 -11.33 10.62
C VAL A 409 17.07 -12.25 11.74
N SER A 410 17.79 -11.66 12.68
CA SER A 410 18.20 -12.35 13.91
C SER A 410 16.99 -12.59 14.82
N GLY A 411 17.10 -13.52 15.77
CA GLY A 411 16.03 -13.82 16.72
C GLY A 411 15.60 -15.27 16.66
N SER A 412 14.29 -15.51 16.56
CA SER A 412 13.68 -16.83 16.68
C SER A 412 14.08 -17.79 15.56
N ASP A 413 14.22 -19.07 15.90
CA ASP A 413 14.43 -20.12 14.92
C ASP A 413 13.14 -20.33 14.15
N SER A 414 13.22 -20.48 12.83
CA SER A 414 12.03 -20.60 11.98
C SER A 414 12.30 -21.32 10.67
N SER A 415 11.22 -21.77 10.04
CA SER A 415 11.20 -22.34 8.71
C SER A 415 10.06 -21.69 7.93
N TYR A 416 10.39 -21.03 6.83
CA TYR A 416 9.44 -20.46 5.89
C TYR A 416 9.51 -21.24 4.58
N GLU A 417 8.36 -21.72 4.14
CA GLU A 417 8.20 -22.47 2.89
C GLU A 417 7.15 -21.79 2.03
N GLN A 418 7.47 -21.60 0.76
CA GLN A 418 6.56 -21.06 -0.24
C GLN A 418 6.56 -21.94 -1.48
N ILE A 419 5.38 -22.41 -1.87
CA ILE A 419 5.14 -23.02 -3.18
C ILE A 419 4.59 -21.92 -4.07
N TRP A 420 5.18 -21.80 -5.25
CA TRP A 420 4.70 -20.93 -6.31
C TRP A 420 4.81 -21.66 -7.64
N ASN A 421 3.68 -22.03 -8.22
CA ASN A 421 3.61 -22.88 -9.41
C ASN A 421 4.41 -24.18 -9.15
N ASP A 422 5.37 -24.49 -10.03
CA ASP A 422 6.20 -25.70 -9.90
C ASP A 422 7.45 -25.51 -9.03
N SER A 423 7.59 -24.35 -8.37
CA SER A 423 8.77 -24.00 -7.56
C SER A 423 8.49 -24.05 -6.07
N PHE A 424 9.43 -24.61 -5.32
CA PHE A 424 9.44 -24.67 -3.87
C PHE A 424 10.62 -23.88 -3.31
N TYR A 425 10.31 -22.80 -2.59
CA TYR A 425 11.27 -21.95 -1.90
C TYR A 425 11.25 -22.28 -0.41
N GLN A 426 12.42 -22.48 0.19
CA GLN A 426 12.52 -22.71 1.64
C GLN A 426 13.65 -21.89 2.23
N LEU A 427 13.35 -21.21 3.33
CA LEU A 427 14.32 -20.55 4.18
C LEU A 427 14.24 -21.14 5.59
N ARG A 428 15.37 -21.63 6.10
CA ARG A 428 15.51 -22.08 7.49
C ARG A 428 16.44 -21.15 8.24
N LEU A 429 15.96 -20.64 9.36
CA LEU A 429 16.73 -19.85 10.31
C LEU A 429 16.96 -20.75 11.54
N GLY A 430 18.21 -21.14 11.80
CA GLY A 430 18.60 -21.91 13.00
C GLY A 430 19.86 -21.36 13.69
N GLY A 431 19.80 -21.10 14.99
CA GLY A 431 20.90 -20.45 15.73
C GLY A 431 21.31 -19.10 15.12
N ASN A 432 22.56 -18.96 14.69
CA ASN A 432 23.05 -17.74 14.02
C ASN A 432 23.05 -17.82 12.49
N LYS A 433 22.53 -18.91 11.91
CA LYS A 433 22.60 -19.18 10.47
C LYS A 433 21.24 -19.09 9.79
N ALA A 434 21.29 -18.78 8.51
CA ALA A 434 20.20 -18.84 7.55
C ALA A 434 20.61 -19.77 6.40
N CYS A 435 19.73 -20.67 5.98
CA CYS A 435 19.93 -21.59 4.87
C CYS A 435 18.74 -21.49 3.92
N ALA A 436 18.99 -21.05 2.68
CA ALA A 436 17.98 -20.91 1.65
C ALA A 436 18.13 -22.00 0.58
N THR A 437 17.00 -22.55 0.13
CA THR A 437 16.96 -23.53 -0.95
C THR A 437 15.84 -23.22 -1.95
N ILE A 438 16.07 -23.60 -3.21
CA ILE A 438 15.06 -23.62 -4.28
C ILE A 438 15.00 -25.05 -4.82
N ASN A 439 13.83 -25.67 -4.77
CA ASN A 439 13.61 -27.06 -5.20
C ASN A 439 14.60 -28.04 -4.55
N GLY A 440 14.94 -27.81 -3.28
CA GLY A 440 15.89 -28.60 -2.51
C GLY A 440 17.37 -28.34 -2.83
N ARG A 441 17.69 -27.51 -3.84
CA ARG A 441 19.05 -27.07 -4.13
C ARG A 441 19.42 -25.89 -3.24
N GLU A 442 20.55 -25.96 -2.56
CA GLU A 442 21.09 -24.85 -1.79
C GLU A 442 21.33 -23.62 -2.68
N VAL A 443 20.86 -22.47 -2.19
CA VAL A 443 21.09 -21.16 -2.79
C VAL A 443 22.19 -20.44 -2.03
N PHE A 444 22.07 -20.38 -0.71
CA PHE A 444 23.09 -19.83 0.17
C PHE A 444 22.98 -20.36 1.60
N ILE A 445 24.10 -20.27 2.32
CA ILE A 445 24.17 -20.29 3.78
C ILE A 445 24.88 -19.03 4.24
N CYS A 446 24.30 -18.29 5.18
CA CYS A 446 24.92 -17.09 5.72
C CYS A 446 24.62 -16.90 7.21
N ASP A 447 25.33 -15.97 7.84
CA ASP A 447 24.89 -15.42 9.13
C ASP A 447 23.59 -14.64 8.94
N ARG A 448 22.79 -14.53 9.99
CA ARG A 448 21.56 -13.72 10.03
C ARG A 448 21.82 -12.20 10.01
N GLY A 449 20.75 -11.42 9.84
CA GLY A 449 20.76 -9.96 9.75
C GLY A 449 20.97 -9.43 8.34
N TRP A 450 20.45 -10.13 7.32
CA TRP A 450 20.57 -9.73 5.92
C TRP A 450 19.25 -9.87 5.15
N ARG A 451 19.00 -8.91 4.28
CA ARG A 451 18.11 -9.02 3.14
C ARG A 451 18.96 -9.45 1.95
N ILE A 452 18.69 -10.63 1.41
CA ILE A 452 19.37 -11.13 0.21
C ILE A 452 18.35 -11.11 -0.92
N THR A 453 18.74 -10.58 -2.07
CA THR A 453 17.96 -10.68 -3.30
C THR A 453 18.61 -11.66 -4.24
N THR A 454 17.83 -12.57 -4.81
CA THR A 454 18.26 -13.44 -5.90
C THR A 454 17.34 -13.28 -7.10
N ASP A 455 17.80 -13.73 -8.28
CA ASP A 455 16.87 -14.04 -9.37
C ASP A 455 16.06 -15.31 -9.03
N LEU A 456 15.11 -15.68 -9.91
CA LEU A 456 14.31 -16.90 -9.77
C LEU A 456 15.14 -18.19 -9.82
N GLN A 457 16.37 -18.14 -10.32
CA GLN A 457 17.32 -19.26 -10.35
C GLN A 457 18.23 -19.29 -9.12
N GLY A 458 18.07 -18.39 -8.14
CA GLY A 458 18.88 -18.35 -6.93
C GLY A 458 20.26 -17.71 -7.09
N ASN A 459 20.55 -17.04 -8.21
CA ASN A 459 21.78 -16.27 -8.32
C ASN A 459 21.64 -15.00 -7.48
N ILE A 460 22.58 -14.76 -6.55
CA ILE A 460 22.55 -13.58 -5.68
C ILE A 460 22.77 -12.31 -6.52
N LEU A 461 21.81 -11.40 -6.45
CA LEU A 461 21.84 -10.10 -7.12
C LEU A 461 22.28 -8.98 -6.17
N ALA A 462 21.80 -9.02 -4.92
CA ALA A 462 22.10 -8.00 -3.92
C ALA A 462 22.07 -8.54 -2.50
N ARG A 463 22.75 -7.82 -1.59
CA ARG A 463 22.76 -8.11 -0.16
C ARG A 463 22.82 -6.82 0.65
N CYS A 464 21.86 -6.63 1.55
CA CYS A 464 21.73 -5.46 2.42
C CYS A 464 21.56 -5.91 3.87
N ARG A 465 22.04 -5.11 4.84
CA ARG A 465 21.77 -5.37 6.26
C ARG A 465 20.31 -5.04 6.58
N ILE A 466 19.68 -5.88 7.42
CA ILE A 466 18.35 -5.66 7.99
C ILE A 466 18.32 -6.06 9.45
#